data_AF-A0A2Z4UF32-F1
#
_entry.id   AF-A0A2Z4UF32-F1
#
_cell.length_a   1.000
_cell.length_b   1.000
_cell.length_c   1.000
_cell.angle_alpha   90.00
_cell.angle_beta   90.00
_cell.angle_gamma   90.00
#
_symmetry.space_group_name_H-M   'P 1'
#
loop_
_entity.id
_entity.type
_entity.pdbx_description
1 polymer ?
#
loop_
_entity_poly.entity_id
_entity_poly.type
_entity_poly.pdbx_seq_one_letter_code
_entity_poly.pdbx_strand_id
1 'polypeptide(L)'
;MKANMTTSSTPGVQAQEQIAETAETHIARLNGLGVEDRDEMLKATVRYLTDQCGCTRRAAKLHAAKAIGEHAARSTPARVDVDKTTSTCVFINCNGELRALTIPDLVHALEHSSQAH
;
A
#
# COMPACT_ATOMS: atom_id res chain seq x y z
N MET A 1 27.66 -26.22 -21.85
CA MET A 1 26.29 -25.71 -22.04
C MET A 1 26.04 -24.67 -20.96
N LYS A 2 26.03 -23.37 -21.29
CA LYS A 2 25.74 -22.29 -20.34
C LYS A 2 24.27 -21.91 -20.50
N ALA A 3 23.46 -22.11 -19.46
CA ALA A 3 22.07 -21.66 -19.44
C ALA A 3 22.05 -20.15 -19.25
N ASN A 4 21.60 -19.41 -20.26
CA ASN A 4 21.29 -17.99 -20.15
C ASN A 4 19.97 -17.87 -19.39
N MET A 5 20.02 -17.45 -18.12
CA MET A 5 18.85 -17.01 -17.38
C MET A 5 18.48 -15.62 -17.89
N THR A 6 17.62 -15.55 -18.89
CA THR A 6 17.02 -14.31 -19.37
C THR A 6 15.87 -13.97 -18.41
N THR A 7 16.09 -13.06 -17.46
CA THR A 7 15.03 -12.46 -16.67
C THR A 7 14.26 -11.47 -17.54
N SER A 8 13.30 -11.99 -18.32
CA SER A 8 12.35 -11.18 -19.09
C SER A 8 11.35 -10.54 -18.12
N SER A 9 11.72 -9.39 -17.57
CA SER A 9 10.77 -8.56 -16.82
C SER A 9 9.82 -7.91 -17.81
N THR A 10 8.54 -8.27 -17.74
CA THR A 10 7.48 -7.75 -18.62
C THR A 10 7.39 -6.23 -18.43
N PRO A 11 7.34 -5.41 -19.51
CA PRO A 11 7.41 -3.95 -19.40
C PRO A 11 6.35 -3.31 -18.47
N GLY A 12 5.20 -3.97 -18.28
CA GLY A 12 4.15 -3.52 -17.36
C GLY A 12 4.52 -3.63 -15.86
N VAL A 13 5.39 -4.57 -15.48
CA VAL A 13 5.81 -4.76 -14.08
C VAL A 13 6.76 -3.65 -13.64
N GLN A 14 7.72 -3.28 -14.50
CA GLN A 14 8.67 -2.20 -14.24
C GLN A 14 7.98 -0.84 -14.10
N ALA A 15 6.93 -0.58 -14.90
CA ALA A 15 6.16 0.65 -14.79
C ALA A 15 5.38 0.74 -13.47
N GLN A 16 4.82 -0.37 -12.99
CA GLN A 16 4.08 -0.40 -11.71
C GLN A 16 5.00 -0.21 -10.50
N GLU A 17 6.20 -0.78 -10.54
CA GLU A 17 7.20 -0.65 -9.49
C GLU A 17 7.70 0.80 -9.38
N GLN A 18 7.96 1.46 -10.51
CA GLN A 18 8.32 2.88 -10.53
C GLN A 18 7.22 3.79 -9.97
N ILE A 19 5.95 3.49 -10.26
CA ILE A 19 4.81 4.26 -9.71
C ILE A 19 4.72 4.08 -8.19
N ALA A 20 4.97 2.88 -7.68
CA ALA A 20 4.99 2.60 -6.25
C ALA A 20 6.10 3.36 -5.53
N GLU A 21 7.34 3.29 -6.04
CA GLU A 21 8.49 4.01 -5.48
C GLU A 21 8.27 5.54 -5.51
N THR A 22 7.67 6.03 -6.59
CA THR A 22 7.32 7.45 -6.74
C THR A 22 6.27 7.88 -5.70
N ALA A 23 5.27 7.04 -5.45
CA ALA A 23 4.23 7.30 -4.44
C ALA A 23 4.83 7.35 -3.02
N GLU A 24 5.67 6.38 -2.66
CA GLU A 24 6.36 6.34 -1.37
C GLU A 24 7.23 7.59 -1.15
N THR A 25 8.03 7.94 -2.16
CA THR A 25 8.91 9.12 -2.10
C THR A 25 8.10 10.39 -1.90
N HIS A 26 6.96 10.51 -2.59
CA HIS A 26 6.09 11.67 -2.46
C HIS A 26 5.45 11.77 -1.07
N ILE A 27 5.01 10.65 -0.49
CA ILE A 27 4.44 10.60 0.86
C ILE A 27 5.50 10.95 1.91
N ALA A 28 6.71 10.40 1.80
CA ALA A 28 7.81 10.75 2.69
C ALA A 28 8.10 12.26 2.66
N ARG A 29 8.05 12.87 1.46
CA ARG A 29 8.20 14.32 1.29
C ARG A 29 7.06 15.11 1.94
N LEU A 30 5.79 14.71 1.74
CA LEU A 30 4.63 15.37 2.35
C LEU A 30 4.69 15.32 3.88
N ASN A 31 5.09 14.16 4.43
CA ASN A 31 5.30 13.98 5.86
C ASN A 31 6.42 14.90 6.38
N GLY A 32 7.54 15.01 5.64
CA GLY A 32 8.62 15.96 5.95
C GLY A 32 8.22 17.44 5.88
N LEU A 33 7.12 17.76 5.18
CA LEU A 33 6.51 19.10 5.13
C LEU A 33 5.42 19.31 6.20
N GLY A 34 5.16 18.31 7.05
CA GLY A 34 4.18 18.40 8.14
C GLY A 34 2.73 18.09 7.74
N VAL A 35 2.50 17.45 6.60
CA VAL A 35 1.15 16.94 6.25
C VAL A 35 0.92 15.63 7.00
N GLU A 36 0.17 15.68 8.10
CA GLU A 36 -0.13 14.52 8.95
C GLU A 36 -1.48 13.86 8.63
N ASP A 37 -2.42 14.61 8.06
CA ASP A 37 -3.74 14.10 7.68
C ASP A 37 -3.63 13.11 6.51
N ARG A 38 -4.10 11.87 6.74
CA ARG A 38 -4.01 10.78 5.76
C ARG A 38 -4.88 11.02 4.53
N ASP A 39 -6.04 11.64 4.69
CA ASP A 39 -6.93 11.95 3.57
C ASP A 39 -6.35 13.08 2.71
N GLU A 40 -5.70 14.06 3.34
CA GLU A 40 -4.96 15.10 2.62
C GLU A 40 -3.76 14.52 1.88
N MET A 41 -2.94 13.69 2.52
CA MET A 41 -1.84 12.97 1.87
C MET A 41 -2.33 12.12 0.70
N LEU A 42 -3.45 11.42 0.87
CA LEU A 42 -4.05 10.60 -0.18
C LEU A 42 -4.46 11.47 -1.36
N LYS A 43 -5.19 12.56 -1.13
CA LYS A 43 -5.63 13.48 -2.19
C LYS A 43 -4.43 14.09 -2.92
N ALA A 44 -3.41 14.55 -2.20
CA ALA A 44 -2.21 15.16 -2.76
C ALA A 44 -1.42 14.15 -3.61
N THR A 45 -1.21 12.94 -3.10
CA THR A 45 -0.46 11.88 -3.80
C THR A 45 -1.21 11.39 -5.03
N VAL A 46 -2.54 11.21 -4.95
CA VAL A 46 -3.36 10.83 -6.11
C VAL A 46 -3.25 11.86 -7.22
N ARG A 47 -3.32 13.15 -6.87
CA ARG A 47 -3.15 14.23 -7.83
C ARG A 47 -1.76 14.20 -8.46
N TYR A 48 -0.73 14.09 -7.63
CA TYR A 48 0.66 14.01 -8.10
C TYR A 48 0.89 12.87 -9.09
N LEU A 49 0.45 11.65 -8.77
CA LEU A 49 0.60 10.48 -9.66
C LEU A 49 -0.20 10.61 -10.97
N THR A 50 -1.37 11.27 -10.92
CA THR A 50 -2.17 11.52 -12.12
C THR A 50 -1.48 12.56 -13.02
N ASP A 51 -1.04 13.67 -12.44
CA ASP A 51 -0.49 14.82 -13.17
C ASP A 51 0.94 14.54 -13.69
N GLN A 52 1.78 13.88 -12.89
CA GLN A 52 3.21 13.70 -13.19
C GLN A 52 3.54 12.34 -13.83
N CYS A 53 2.80 11.29 -13.46
CA CYS A 53 3.09 9.93 -13.93
C CYS A 53 2.08 9.42 -14.98
N GLY A 54 1.07 10.23 -15.33
CA GLY A 54 0.03 9.85 -16.29
C GLY A 54 -0.84 8.67 -15.85
N CYS A 55 -0.89 8.40 -14.53
CA CYS A 55 -1.68 7.29 -13.99
C CYS A 55 -3.17 7.55 -14.13
N THR A 56 -3.96 6.50 -14.39
CA THR A 56 -5.41 6.60 -14.22
C THR A 56 -5.74 6.91 -12.76
N ARG A 57 -6.81 7.67 -12.52
CA ARG A 57 -7.24 8.02 -11.14
C ARG A 57 -7.45 6.80 -10.25
N ARG A 58 -7.92 5.68 -10.81
CA ARG A 58 -8.11 4.41 -10.08
C ARG A 58 -6.76 3.83 -9.65
N ALA A 59 -5.80 3.74 -10.57
CA ALA A 59 -4.46 3.24 -10.26
C ALA A 59 -3.74 4.17 -9.25
N ALA A 60 -3.81 5.48 -9.46
CA ALA A 60 -3.23 6.47 -8.55
C ALA A 60 -3.78 6.33 -7.12
N LYS A 61 -5.09 6.14 -6.96
CA LYS A 61 -5.70 5.86 -5.63
C LYS A 61 -5.15 4.59 -4.98
N LEU A 62 -5.02 3.52 -5.75
CA LEU A 62 -4.49 2.25 -5.23
C LEU A 62 -3.05 2.41 -4.76
N HIS A 63 -2.17 2.97 -5.60
CA HIS A 63 -0.76 3.14 -5.28
C HIS A 63 -0.54 4.13 -4.12
N ALA A 64 -1.30 5.23 -4.08
CA ALA A 64 -1.24 6.16 -2.96
C ALA A 64 -1.69 5.52 -1.64
N ALA A 65 -2.80 4.75 -1.65
CA ALA A 65 -3.27 4.07 -0.45
C ALA A 65 -2.26 3.02 0.06
N LYS A 66 -1.67 2.23 -0.85
CA LYS A 66 -0.61 1.26 -0.53
C LYS A 66 0.58 1.95 0.12
N ALA A 67 1.10 2.99 -0.52
CA ALA A 67 2.29 3.69 -0.04
C ALA A 67 2.05 4.41 1.30
N ILE A 68 0.83 4.92 1.58
CA ILE A 68 0.48 5.46 2.91
C ILE A 68 0.50 4.34 3.96
N GLY A 69 -0.09 3.19 3.63
CA GLY A 69 -0.10 2.01 4.49
C GLY A 69 1.31 1.52 4.81
N GLU A 70 2.16 1.37 3.78
CA GLU A 70 3.55 0.97 3.93
C GLU A 70 4.36 1.97 4.75
N HIS A 71 4.19 3.27 4.48
CA HIS A 71 4.86 4.33 5.25
C HIS A 71 4.48 4.30 6.73
N ALA A 72 3.20 4.17 7.04
CA ALA A 72 2.72 4.04 8.42
C ALA A 72 3.18 2.73 9.08
N ALA A 73 3.29 1.65 8.30
CA ALA A 73 3.62 0.33 8.80
C ALA A 73 5.13 0.06 8.95
N ARG A 74 6.02 0.98 8.52
CA ARG A 74 7.48 0.83 8.68
C ARG A 74 7.87 0.56 10.15
N SER A 75 7.16 1.18 11.09
CA SER A 75 7.42 1.06 12.53
C SER A 75 6.48 0.10 13.26
N THR A 76 5.61 -0.65 12.54
CA THR A 76 4.64 -1.55 13.17
C THR A 76 5.02 -3.03 12.98
N PRO A 77 4.81 -3.87 14.01
CA PRO A 77 5.04 -5.31 13.92
C PRO A 77 4.00 -6.04 13.06
N ALA A 78 2.86 -5.40 12.77
CA ALA A 78 1.79 -5.92 11.94
C ALA A 78 1.59 -5.06 10.68
N ARG A 79 1.45 -5.72 9.52
CA ARG A 79 1.29 -5.09 8.21
C ARG A 79 0.21 -5.78 7.39
N VAL A 80 -0.63 -5.02 6.71
CA VAL A 80 -1.60 -5.58 5.76
C VAL A 80 -0.88 -5.95 4.47
N ASP A 81 -1.02 -7.19 4.03
CA ASP A 81 -0.57 -7.67 2.74
C ASP A 81 -1.66 -7.36 1.70
N VAL A 82 -1.56 -6.18 1.09
CA VAL A 82 -2.58 -5.65 0.18
C VAL A 82 -2.68 -6.51 -1.10
N ASP A 83 -1.57 -7.10 -1.54
CA ASP A 83 -1.55 -7.92 -2.76
C ASP A 83 -2.26 -9.26 -2.59
N LYS A 84 -2.29 -9.79 -1.35
CA LYS A 84 -3.05 -11.00 -1.02
C LYS A 84 -4.47 -10.71 -0.58
N THR A 85 -4.75 -9.48 -0.14
CA THR A 85 -6.07 -9.05 0.31
C THR A 85 -7.10 -9.10 -0.82
N THR A 86 -8.28 -9.62 -0.50
CA THR A 86 -9.42 -9.76 -1.42
C THR A 86 -10.57 -8.85 -1.00
N SER A 87 -11.67 -8.87 -1.74
CA SER A 87 -12.90 -8.17 -1.37
C SER A 87 -13.58 -8.73 -0.11
N THR A 88 -13.19 -9.92 0.36
CA THR A 88 -13.84 -10.61 1.48
C THR A 88 -12.92 -10.87 2.66
N CYS A 89 -11.60 -10.88 2.45
CA CYS A 89 -10.61 -11.15 3.49
C CYS A 89 -9.41 -10.20 3.39
N VAL A 90 -8.95 -9.72 4.53
CA VAL A 90 -7.71 -8.96 4.70
C VAL A 90 -6.64 -9.88 5.24
N PHE A 91 -5.47 -9.89 4.60
CA PHE A 91 -4.31 -10.62 5.07
C PHE A 91 -3.39 -9.70 5.84
N ILE A 92 -2.99 -10.09 7.04
CA ILE A 92 -2.13 -9.32 7.93
C ILE A 92 -0.91 -10.17 8.26
N ASN A 93 0.27 -9.70 7.91
CA ASN A 93 1.52 -10.26 8.39
C ASN A 93 1.84 -9.64 9.76
N CYS A 94 1.84 -10.44 10.82
CA CYS A 94 2.19 -10.04 12.17
C CYS A 94 3.43 -10.81 12.61
N ASN A 95 4.55 -10.13 12.83
CA ASN A 95 5.83 -10.75 13.24
C ASN A 95 6.29 -11.90 12.33
N GLY A 96 6.05 -11.81 11.02
CA GLY A 96 6.41 -12.85 10.05
C GLY A 96 5.35 -13.94 9.86
N GLU A 97 4.28 -13.94 10.66
CA GLU A 97 3.17 -14.88 10.53
C GLU A 97 2.01 -14.24 9.75
N LEU A 98 1.60 -14.90 8.66
CA LEU A 98 0.46 -14.44 7.86
C LEU A 98 -0.85 -14.92 8.47
N ARG A 99 -1.72 -13.97 8.84
CA ARG A 99 -3.07 -14.20 9.36
C ARG A 99 -4.10 -13.66 8.38
N ALA A 100 -5.28 -14.27 8.35
CA ALA A 100 -6.40 -13.81 7.54
C ALA A 100 -7.55 -13.41 8.47
N LEU A 101 -8.15 -12.24 8.20
CA LEU A 101 -9.36 -11.78 8.87
C LEU A 101 -10.44 -11.55 7.82
N THR A 102 -11.68 -11.98 8.08
CA THR A 102 -12.78 -11.64 7.18
C THR A 102 -13.14 -10.16 7.35
N ILE A 103 -13.68 -9.52 6.31
CA ILE A 103 -14.12 -8.12 6.39
C ILE A 103 -15.17 -7.91 7.49
N PRO A 104 -16.19 -8.77 7.68
CA PRO A 104 -17.13 -8.64 8.80
C PRO A 104 -16.44 -8.68 10.17
N ASP A 105 -15.51 -9.61 10.39
CA ASP A 105 -14.79 -9.72 11.66
C ASP A 105 -13.92 -8.48 11.91
N LEU A 106 -13.30 -7.95 10.84
CA LEU A 106 -12.47 -6.74 10.93
C LEU A 106 -13.32 -5.52 11.28
N VAL A 107 -14.45 -5.34 10.61
CA VAL A 107 -15.38 -4.24 10.90
C VAL A 107 -15.89 -4.34 12.33
N HIS A 108 -16.31 -5.53 12.74
CA HIS A 108 -16.77 -5.77 14.12
C HIS A 108 -15.67 -5.42 15.14
N ALA A 109 -14.42 -5.86 14.91
CA ALA A 109 -13.29 -5.56 15.80
C ALA A 109 -12.94 -4.07 15.86
N LEU A 110 -13.07 -3.34 14.75
CA LEU A 110 -12.84 -1.88 14.70
C LEU A 110 -13.94 -1.11 15.45
N GLU A 111 -15.19 -1.54 15.34
CA GLU A 111 -16.34 -0.93 16.02
C GLU A 111 -16.35 -1.23 17.52
N HIS A 112 -15.82 -2.39 17.94
CA HIS A 112 -15.86 -2.87 19.34
C HIS A 112 -14.46 -3.03 19.96
N SER A 113 -13.53 -2.13 19.62
CA SER A 113 -12.12 -2.15 20.00
C SER A 113 -11.81 -2.30 21.52
N SER A 114 -12.81 -2.16 22.40
CA SER A 114 -12.68 -2.22 23.86
C SER A 114 -12.90 -3.60 24.49
N GLN A 115 -13.18 -4.66 23.72
CA GLN A 115 -13.43 -6.02 24.27
C GLN A 115 -12.32 -7.05 23.96
N ALA A 116 -11.23 -6.65 23.31
CA ALA A 116 -10.08 -7.52 23.07
C ALA A 116 -9.07 -7.42 24.23
N HIS A 117 -9.36 -8.09 25.34
CA HIS A 117 -8.41 -8.35 26.43
C HIS A 117 -8.28 -9.86 26.66
#